data_AF-A0A238U7H4-F1
#
_entry.id   AF-A0A238U7H4-F1
#
_cell.length_a   1.000
_cell.length_b   1.000
_cell.length_c   1.000
_cell.angle_alpha   90.00
_cell.angle_beta   90.00
_cell.angle_gamma   90.00
#
_symmetry.space_group_name_H-M   'P 1'
#
loop_
_entity.id
_entity.type
_entity.pdbx_description
1 polymer ?
#
loop_
_entity_poly.entity_id
_entity_poly.type
_entity_poly.pdbx_seq_one_letter_code
_entity_poly.pdbx_strand_id
1 'polypeptide(L)'
;MKIRSVVMYFLLGLTIASLFFAFEFLEGESNATILAKKQALVDKKENSKELAKIKAYVEKHNPELYSEYLQANQTLKKSRLEYNQSVESDKFLGFKNFKMFAYSFFPTLLLLFYVIYHLYLTTKSKKSNLGVKLIHKVFLLYLSTRLYWAFQPAADLSKGEYYILAIITTVLVSFSVWLFHKKELTWNRKVKKKLMKVSYYAMVNCEEDKAEDMAKIIEQPIK
;
A
#
# COMPACT_ATOMS: atom_id res chain seq x y z
N MET A 1 -37.08 2.22 -2.37
CA MET A 1 -35.75 2.62 -2.92
C MET A 1 -34.53 2.19 -2.09
N LYS A 2 -34.61 2.01 -0.75
CA LYS A 2 -33.44 1.69 0.11
C LYS A 2 -32.87 0.27 -0.03
N ILE A 3 -33.68 -0.75 -0.34
CA ILE A 3 -33.21 -2.14 -0.43
C ILE A 3 -32.30 -2.35 -1.65
N ARG A 4 -32.67 -1.81 -2.82
CA ARG A 4 -31.81 -1.85 -4.02
C ARG A 4 -30.44 -1.20 -3.79
N SER A 5 -30.37 -0.09 -3.06
CA SER A 5 -29.09 0.54 -2.74
C SER A 5 -28.24 -0.30 -1.80
N VAL A 6 -28.82 -0.93 -0.77
CA VAL A 6 -28.07 -1.78 0.18
C VAL A 6 -27.52 -3.02 -0.53
N VAL A 7 -28.32 -3.69 -1.35
CA VAL A 7 -27.88 -4.86 -2.14
C VAL A 7 -26.76 -4.47 -3.11
N MET A 8 -26.89 -3.32 -3.78
CA MET A 8 -25.85 -2.82 -4.67
C MET A 8 -24.53 -2.55 -3.93
N TYR A 9 -24.56 -1.92 -2.75
CA TYR A 9 -23.36 -1.69 -1.94
C TYR A 9 -22.75 -2.99 -1.44
N PHE A 10 -23.58 -3.97 -1.06
CA PHE A 10 -23.11 -5.29 -0.64
C PHE A 10 -22.41 -6.03 -1.78
N LEU A 11 -23.02 -6.07 -2.98
CA LEU A 11 -22.42 -6.68 -4.17
C LEU A 11 -21.10 -5.98 -4.55
N LEU A 12 -21.07 -4.65 -4.51
CA LEU A 12 -19.86 -3.88 -4.78
C LEU A 12 -18.74 -4.22 -3.78
N GLY A 13 -19.08 -4.29 -2.49
CA GLY A 13 -18.14 -4.67 -1.44
C GLY A 13 -17.60 -6.09 -1.62
N LEU A 14 -18.46 -7.02 -2.01
CA LEU A 14 -18.07 -8.41 -2.30
C LEU A 14 -17.15 -8.48 -3.51
N THR A 15 -17.46 -7.77 -4.61
CA THR A 15 -16.59 -7.69 -5.78
C THR A 15 -15.23 -7.08 -5.45
N ILE A 16 -15.21 -6.01 -4.65
CA ILE A 16 -13.99 -5.34 -4.20
C ILE A 16 -13.12 -6.28 -3.35
N ALA A 17 -13.72 -7.00 -2.39
CA ALA A 17 -13.03 -7.96 -1.56
C ALA A 17 -12.48 -9.13 -2.39
N SER A 18 -13.26 -9.66 -3.34
CA SER A 18 -12.80 -10.72 -4.24
C SER A 18 -11.65 -10.27 -5.13
N LEU A 19 -11.71 -9.04 -5.67
CA LEU A 19 -10.63 -8.47 -6.47
C LEU A 19 -9.35 -8.23 -5.64
N PHE A 20 -9.50 -7.88 -4.36
CA PHE A 20 -8.35 -7.74 -3.46
C PHE A 20 -7.56 -9.04 -3.33
N PHE A 21 -8.24 -10.19 -3.29
CA PHE A 21 -7.60 -11.52 -3.20
C PHE A 21 -7.39 -12.20 -4.56
N ALA A 22 -7.74 -11.55 -5.68
CA ALA A 22 -7.65 -12.17 -7.01
C ALA A 22 -6.22 -12.59 -7.36
N PHE A 23 -5.20 -11.91 -6.81
CA PHE A 23 -3.80 -12.27 -7.03
C PHE A 23 -3.42 -13.65 -6.46
N GLU A 24 -4.15 -14.18 -5.47
CA GLU A 24 -3.84 -15.48 -4.88
C GLU A 24 -4.06 -16.63 -5.87
N PHE A 25 -5.02 -16.46 -6.78
CA PHE A 25 -5.34 -17.42 -7.84
C PHE A 25 -4.35 -17.39 -9.01
N LEU A 26 -3.43 -16.41 -9.04
CA LEU A 26 -2.35 -16.39 -10.01
C LEU A 26 -1.30 -17.43 -9.61
N GLU A 27 -0.76 -18.13 -10.60
CA GLU A 27 0.39 -19.00 -10.40
C GLU A 27 1.65 -18.15 -10.09
N GLY A 28 2.45 -18.60 -9.13
CA GLY A 28 3.64 -17.87 -8.69
C GLY A 28 4.80 -18.00 -9.67
N GLU A 29 5.23 -19.23 -9.95
CA GLU A 29 6.25 -19.54 -10.96
C GLU A 29 5.54 -20.18 -12.16
N SER A 30 6.01 -19.95 -13.39
CA SER A 30 5.46 -20.66 -14.54
C SER A 30 5.79 -22.15 -14.47
N ASN A 31 4.99 -22.99 -15.11
CA ASN A 31 5.27 -24.42 -15.22
C ASN A 31 6.68 -24.69 -15.81
N ALA A 32 7.14 -23.85 -16.74
CA ALA A 32 8.48 -23.92 -17.30
C ALA A 32 9.56 -23.69 -16.23
N THR A 33 9.41 -22.65 -15.41
CA THR A 33 10.33 -22.35 -14.30
C THR A 33 10.32 -23.44 -13.24
N ILE A 34 9.15 -23.99 -12.90
CA ILE A 34 9.02 -25.10 -11.93
C ILE A 34 9.76 -26.34 -12.44
N LEU A 35 9.56 -26.70 -13.72
CA LEU A 35 10.23 -27.84 -14.35
C LEU A 35 11.75 -27.62 -14.44
N ALA A 36 12.19 -26.46 -14.90
CA ALA A 36 13.62 -26.13 -15.00
C ALA A 36 14.31 -26.12 -13.64
N LYS A 37 13.65 -25.62 -12.60
CA LYS A 37 14.13 -25.66 -11.20
C LYS A 37 14.26 -27.09 -10.69
N LYS A 38 13.27 -27.93 -10.96
CA LYS A 38 13.30 -29.35 -10.58
C LYS A 38 14.44 -30.07 -11.30
N GLN A 39 14.63 -29.83 -12.60
CA GLN A 39 15.72 -30.41 -13.38
C GLN A 39 17.08 -29.95 -12.87
N ALA A 40 17.28 -28.65 -12.65
CA ALA A 40 18.53 -28.11 -12.12
C ALA A 40 18.87 -28.68 -10.73
N LEU A 41 17.88 -29.01 -9.89
CA LEU A 41 18.10 -29.68 -8.60
C LEU A 41 18.49 -31.14 -8.74
N VAL A 42 17.87 -31.88 -9.68
CA VAL A 42 18.24 -33.27 -10.00
C VAL A 42 19.68 -33.30 -10.50
N ASP A 43 20.02 -32.48 -11.48
CA ASP A 43 21.36 -32.44 -12.08
C ASP A 43 22.42 -31.99 -11.07
N LYS A 44 22.08 -31.09 -10.14
CA LYS A 44 22.98 -30.71 -9.05
C LYS A 44 23.28 -31.90 -8.14
N LYS A 45 22.27 -32.72 -7.84
CA LYS A 45 22.41 -33.92 -7.01
C LYS A 45 23.24 -34.98 -7.73
N GLU A 46 23.00 -35.19 -9.02
CA GLU A 46 23.80 -36.10 -9.84
C GLU A 46 25.26 -35.64 -9.95
N ASN A 47 25.52 -34.38 -10.30
CA ASN A 47 26.88 -33.85 -10.34
C ASN A 47 27.58 -33.95 -8.98
N SER A 48 26.84 -33.80 -7.86
CA SER A 48 27.42 -34.00 -6.52
C SER A 48 27.76 -35.46 -6.23
N LYS A 49 26.96 -36.41 -6.70
CA LYS A 49 27.26 -37.85 -6.62
C LYS A 49 28.47 -38.20 -7.47
N GLU A 50 28.54 -37.71 -8.71
CA GLU A 50 29.67 -37.96 -9.60
C GLU A 50 30.96 -37.31 -9.07
N LEU A 51 30.87 -36.09 -8.53
CA LEU A 51 31.99 -35.46 -7.83
C LEU A 51 32.45 -36.29 -6.62
N ALA A 52 31.54 -36.94 -5.89
CA ALA A 52 31.88 -37.85 -4.80
C ALA A 52 32.57 -39.12 -5.30
N LYS A 53 32.13 -39.69 -6.45
CA LYS A 53 32.82 -40.80 -7.11
C LYS A 53 34.23 -40.39 -7.53
N ILE A 54 34.40 -39.24 -8.20
CA ILE A 54 35.72 -38.73 -8.58
C ILE A 54 36.60 -38.47 -7.37
N LYS A 55 36.08 -37.87 -6.29
CA LYS A 55 36.87 -37.68 -5.06
C LYS A 55 37.31 -39.00 -4.43
N ALA A 56 36.49 -40.04 -4.53
CA ALA A 56 36.85 -41.39 -4.11
C ALA A 56 37.80 -42.11 -5.11
N TYR A 57 38.01 -41.56 -6.30
CA TYR A 57 38.67 -42.21 -7.43
C TYR A 57 39.99 -41.52 -7.86
N VAL A 58 40.13 -40.21 -7.66
CA VAL A 58 41.35 -39.41 -7.94
C VAL A 58 42.53 -39.85 -7.07
N GLU A 59 42.32 -40.69 -6.06
CA GLU A 59 43.42 -41.40 -5.40
C GLU A 59 44.13 -42.42 -6.32
N LYS A 60 43.52 -42.98 -7.39
CA LYS A 60 44.14 -43.96 -8.31
C LYS A 60 43.33 -44.20 -9.63
N HIS A 61 43.80 -43.74 -10.80
CA HIS A 61 43.72 -44.49 -12.10
C HIS A 61 42.40 -44.75 -12.92
N ASN A 62 41.57 -43.78 -13.37
CA ASN A 62 40.61 -44.02 -14.49
C ASN A 62 40.22 -42.74 -15.24
N PRO A 63 40.37 -42.72 -16.57
CA PRO A 63 39.89 -41.65 -17.43
C PRO A 63 38.38 -41.71 -17.76
N GLU A 64 37.73 -42.88 -17.72
CA GLU A 64 36.31 -43.00 -18.08
C GLU A 64 35.38 -42.25 -17.11
N LEU A 65 35.61 -42.39 -15.79
CA LEU A 65 34.87 -41.66 -14.75
C LEU A 65 35.03 -40.14 -14.83
N TYR A 66 36.17 -39.66 -15.32
CA TYR A 66 36.37 -38.23 -15.54
C TYR A 66 35.52 -37.70 -16.70
N SER A 67 35.29 -38.52 -17.73
CA SER A 67 34.42 -38.17 -18.86
C SER A 67 32.94 -38.09 -18.46
N GLU A 68 32.46 -39.02 -17.62
CA GLU A 68 31.09 -39.02 -17.09
C GLU A 68 30.81 -37.76 -16.26
N TYR A 69 31.79 -37.34 -15.45
CA TYR A 69 31.69 -36.07 -14.72
C TYR A 69 31.68 -34.84 -15.62
N LEU A 70 32.54 -34.79 -16.63
CA LEU A 70 32.54 -33.67 -17.57
C LEU A 70 31.17 -33.55 -18.25
N GLN A 71 30.55 -34.67 -18.62
CA GLN A 71 29.17 -34.70 -19.13
C GLN A 71 28.17 -34.23 -18.07
N ALA A 72 28.19 -34.76 -16.85
CA ALA A 72 27.27 -34.34 -15.77
C ALA A 72 27.39 -32.84 -15.45
N ASN A 73 28.61 -32.30 -15.46
CA ASN A 73 28.87 -30.88 -15.24
C ASN A 73 28.39 -30.02 -16.42
N GLN A 74 28.52 -30.50 -17.67
CA GLN A 74 27.95 -29.84 -18.84
C GLN A 74 26.41 -29.81 -18.78
N THR A 75 25.78 -30.93 -18.42
CA THR A 75 24.32 -31.00 -18.22
C THR A 75 23.86 -30.03 -17.14
N LEU A 76 24.54 -29.99 -15.98
CA LEU A 76 24.23 -29.03 -14.92
C LEU A 76 24.34 -27.58 -15.40
N LYS A 77 25.38 -27.25 -16.18
CA LYS A 77 25.55 -25.90 -16.75
C LYS A 77 24.39 -25.55 -17.69
N LYS A 78 23.98 -26.49 -18.54
CA LYS A 78 22.86 -26.31 -19.47
C LYS A 78 21.54 -26.09 -18.71
N SER A 79 21.22 -26.94 -17.74
CA SER A 79 19.98 -26.82 -16.96
C SER A 79 19.96 -25.58 -16.08
N ARG A 80 21.11 -25.11 -15.58
CA ARG A 80 21.21 -23.81 -14.91
C ARG A 80 20.92 -22.65 -15.86
N LEU A 81 21.41 -22.73 -17.10
CA LEU A 81 21.17 -21.72 -18.10
C LEU A 81 19.68 -21.66 -18.48
N GLU A 82 19.05 -22.81 -18.69
CA GLU A 82 17.60 -22.92 -18.93
C GLU A 82 16.76 -22.42 -17.74
N TYR A 83 17.19 -22.73 -16.51
CA TYR A 83 16.56 -22.19 -15.31
C TYR A 83 16.69 -20.67 -15.22
N ASN A 84 17.87 -20.11 -15.48
CA ASN A 84 18.06 -18.66 -15.45
C ASN A 84 17.24 -17.98 -16.56
N GLN A 85 17.17 -18.57 -17.76
CA GLN A 85 16.35 -18.05 -18.85
C GLN A 85 14.86 -18.08 -18.50
N SER A 86 14.36 -19.17 -17.90
CA SER A 86 12.96 -19.24 -17.46
C SER A 86 12.64 -18.24 -16.36
N VAL A 87 13.54 -18.07 -15.37
CA VAL A 87 13.41 -17.03 -14.34
C VAL A 87 13.39 -15.62 -14.94
N GLU A 88 14.26 -15.32 -15.91
CA GLU A 88 14.23 -14.02 -16.61
C GLU A 88 12.94 -13.83 -17.40
N SER A 89 12.42 -14.89 -18.04
CA SER A 89 11.16 -14.82 -18.81
C SER A 89 9.93 -14.63 -17.92
N ASP A 90 9.96 -15.13 -16.69
CA ASP A 90 8.87 -14.96 -15.72
C ASP A 90 8.85 -13.54 -15.14
N LYS A 91 9.96 -12.79 -15.19
CA LYS A 91 10.00 -11.44 -14.63
C LYS A 91 8.98 -10.53 -15.31
N PHE A 92 8.30 -9.72 -14.50
CA PHE A 92 7.31 -8.77 -14.98
C PHE A 92 7.55 -7.41 -14.36
N LEU A 93 7.87 -6.40 -15.18
CA LEU A 93 8.11 -5.02 -14.74
C LEU A 93 9.09 -4.91 -13.55
N GLY A 94 10.15 -5.73 -13.52
CA GLY A 94 11.14 -5.77 -12.45
C GLY A 94 10.73 -6.57 -11.20
N PHE A 95 9.52 -7.12 -11.15
CA PHE A 95 9.13 -8.15 -10.18
C PHE A 95 9.60 -9.53 -10.64
N LYS A 96 9.78 -10.46 -9.69
CA LYS A 96 10.18 -11.85 -9.99
C LYS A 96 9.18 -12.59 -10.87
N ASN A 97 7.90 -12.27 -10.74
CA ASN A 97 6.81 -12.84 -11.52
C ASN A 97 5.59 -11.90 -11.52
N PHE A 98 4.63 -12.17 -12.40
CA PHE A 98 3.39 -11.42 -12.50
C PHE A 98 2.57 -11.46 -11.20
N LYS A 99 2.58 -12.58 -10.47
CA LYS A 99 1.88 -12.70 -9.18
C LYS A 99 2.37 -11.67 -8.16
N MET A 100 3.69 -11.46 -8.04
CA MET A 100 4.26 -10.46 -7.13
C MET A 100 3.93 -9.03 -7.56
N PHE A 101 3.89 -8.75 -8.87
CA PHE A 101 3.40 -7.48 -9.39
C PHE A 101 1.93 -7.28 -9.02
N ALA A 102 1.07 -8.26 -9.31
CA ALA A 102 -0.37 -8.23 -9.04
C ALA A 102 -0.66 -8.04 -7.54
N TYR A 103 0.09 -8.73 -6.67
CA TYR A 103 0.04 -8.57 -5.21
C TYR A 103 0.31 -7.13 -4.76
N SER A 104 1.26 -6.46 -5.39
CA SER A 104 1.64 -5.09 -5.04
C SER A 104 0.69 -4.05 -5.68
N PHE A 105 0.24 -4.33 -6.90
CA PHE A 105 -0.49 -3.40 -7.75
C PHE A 105 -2.01 -3.38 -7.45
N PHE A 106 -2.68 -4.53 -7.50
CA PHE A 106 -4.16 -4.57 -7.42
C PHE A 106 -4.73 -4.08 -6.09
N PRO A 107 -4.19 -4.47 -4.91
CA PRO A 107 -4.61 -3.92 -3.63
C PRO A 107 -4.46 -2.40 -3.58
N THR A 108 -3.35 -1.87 -4.08
CA THR A 108 -3.07 -0.43 -4.10
C THR A 108 -4.05 0.30 -5.01
N LEU A 109 -4.29 -0.21 -6.22
CA LEU A 109 -5.24 0.35 -7.17
C LEU A 109 -6.67 0.36 -6.63
N LEU A 110 -7.07 -0.71 -5.97
CA LEU A 110 -8.40 -0.85 -5.38
C LEU A 110 -8.61 0.12 -4.22
N LEU A 111 -7.62 0.26 -3.33
CA LEU A 111 -7.63 1.28 -2.28
C LEU A 111 -7.63 2.69 -2.87
N LEU A 112 -6.97 2.93 -4.00
CA LEU A 112 -6.97 4.23 -4.66
C LEU A 112 -8.39 4.61 -5.10
N PHE A 113 -9.10 3.70 -5.76
CA PHE A 113 -10.50 3.93 -6.16
C PHE A 113 -11.40 4.18 -4.94
N TYR A 114 -11.21 3.41 -3.86
CA TYR A 114 -11.92 3.63 -2.60
C TYR A 114 -11.70 5.05 -2.06
N VAL A 115 -10.44 5.50 -2.01
CA VAL A 115 -10.06 6.82 -1.51
C VAL A 115 -10.63 7.95 -2.38
N ILE A 116 -10.56 7.82 -3.71
CA ILE A 116 -11.14 8.78 -4.65
C ILE A 116 -12.65 8.88 -4.46
N TYR A 117 -13.34 7.74 -4.35
CA TYR A 117 -14.78 7.69 -4.14
C TYR A 117 -15.19 8.36 -2.81
N HIS A 118 -14.48 8.06 -1.72
CA HIS A 118 -14.75 8.70 -0.43
C HIS A 118 -14.40 10.20 -0.42
N LEU A 119 -13.36 10.63 -1.12
CA LEU A 119 -13.07 12.05 -1.32
C LEU A 119 -14.21 12.76 -2.04
N TYR A 120 -14.75 12.16 -3.09
CA TYR A 120 -15.89 12.68 -3.84
C TYR A 120 -17.16 12.78 -2.97
N LEU A 121 -17.48 11.75 -2.20
CA LEU A 121 -18.64 11.78 -1.29
C LEU A 121 -18.48 12.83 -0.19
N THR A 122 -17.28 12.96 0.36
CA THR A 122 -17.01 13.95 1.41
C THR A 122 -17.00 15.38 0.88
N THR A 123 -16.61 15.64 -0.37
CA THR A 123 -16.78 16.98 -0.98
C THR A 123 -18.24 17.34 -1.23
N LYS A 124 -19.10 16.38 -1.61
CA LYS A 124 -20.54 16.61 -1.78
C LYS A 124 -21.32 16.78 -0.47
N SER A 125 -20.87 16.20 0.64
CA SER A 125 -21.59 16.27 1.91
C SER A 125 -21.42 17.61 2.64
N LYS A 126 -22.53 18.29 2.96
CA LYS A 126 -22.54 19.51 3.79
C LYS A 126 -22.04 19.29 5.22
N LYS A 127 -22.08 18.05 5.73
CA LYS A 127 -21.64 17.66 7.09
C LYS A 127 -20.24 17.03 7.11
N SER A 128 -19.45 17.20 6.05
CA SER A 128 -18.14 16.56 5.95
C SER A 128 -17.17 17.08 7.03
N ASN A 129 -16.63 16.13 7.81
CA ASN A 129 -15.52 16.37 8.72
C ASN A 129 -14.25 16.66 7.90
N LEU A 130 -13.56 17.76 8.22
CA LEU A 130 -12.31 18.16 7.57
C LEU A 130 -11.20 17.13 7.82
N GLY A 131 -11.16 16.53 9.02
CA GLY A 131 -10.19 15.49 9.36
C GLY A 131 -10.30 14.30 8.42
N VAL A 132 -11.52 13.86 8.10
CA VAL A 132 -11.76 12.77 7.13
C VAL A 132 -11.24 13.15 5.74
N LYS A 133 -11.49 14.38 5.26
CA LYS A 133 -10.95 14.86 3.99
C LYS A 133 -9.43 14.88 3.96
N LEU A 134 -8.80 15.31 5.06
CA LEU A 134 -7.35 15.36 5.20
C LEU A 134 -6.74 13.96 5.17
N ILE A 135 -7.28 13.04 5.96
CA ILE A 135 -6.85 11.64 5.98
C ILE A 135 -6.89 11.05 4.57
N HIS A 136 -8.00 11.20 3.85
CA HIS A 136 -8.11 10.65 2.51
C HIS A 136 -7.17 11.33 1.49
N LYS A 137 -6.85 12.62 1.65
CA LYS A 137 -5.82 13.28 0.81
C LYS A 137 -4.42 12.72 1.07
N VAL A 138 -4.08 12.43 2.33
CA VAL A 138 -2.81 11.77 2.68
C VAL A 138 -2.77 10.36 2.11
N PHE A 139 -3.85 9.59 2.25
CA PHE A 139 -3.96 8.26 1.63
C PHE A 139 -3.85 8.33 0.10
N LEU A 140 -4.44 9.34 -0.55
CA LEU A 140 -4.32 9.53 -2.00
C LEU A 140 -2.86 9.69 -2.40
N LEU A 141 -2.11 10.57 -1.70
CA LEU A 141 -0.68 10.76 -1.95
C LEU A 141 0.13 9.47 -1.74
N TYR A 142 -0.11 8.77 -0.63
CA TYR A 142 0.56 7.51 -0.32
C TYR A 142 0.29 6.44 -1.39
N LEU A 143 -0.97 6.27 -1.80
CA LEU A 143 -1.36 5.26 -2.80
C LEU A 143 -0.86 5.60 -4.19
N SER A 144 -0.86 6.87 -4.59
CA SER A 144 -0.23 7.33 -5.84
C SER A 144 1.27 7.04 -5.84
N THR A 145 1.94 7.25 -4.71
CA THR A 145 3.36 6.93 -4.55
C THR A 145 3.59 5.42 -4.64
N ARG A 146 2.80 4.60 -3.93
CA ARG A 146 2.86 3.13 -4.03
C ARG A 146 2.63 2.62 -5.45
N LEU A 147 1.68 3.21 -6.19
CA LEU A 147 1.43 2.87 -7.60
C LEU A 147 2.63 3.21 -8.47
N TYR A 148 3.24 4.39 -8.29
CA TYR A 148 4.47 4.74 -8.99
C TYR A 148 5.57 3.69 -8.76
N TRP A 149 5.80 3.31 -7.50
CA TRP A 149 6.77 2.28 -7.14
C TRP A 149 6.42 0.89 -7.69
N ALA A 150 5.14 0.57 -7.84
CA ALA A 150 4.71 -0.69 -8.45
C ALA A 150 5.06 -0.79 -9.95
N PHE A 151 5.39 0.31 -10.63
CA PHE A 151 5.89 0.30 -12.01
C PHE A 151 7.41 0.51 -12.11
N GLN A 152 8.09 0.79 -11.00
CA GLN A 152 9.53 1.01 -10.95
C GLN A 152 10.20 0.28 -9.76
N PRO A 153 10.05 -1.04 -9.60
CA PRO A 153 10.62 -1.75 -8.45
C PRO A 153 12.15 -1.80 -8.43
N ALA A 154 12.83 -1.45 -9.54
CA ALA A 154 14.28 -1.47 -9.67
C ALA A 154 14.94 -0.08 -9.67
N ALA A 155 14.16 1.00 -9.71
CA ALA A 155 14.69 2.36 -9.59
C ALA A 155 14.61 2.77 -8.12
N ASP A 156 15.58 2.30 -7.33
CA ASP A 156 15.77 2.84 -5.99
C ASP A 156 16.00 4.35 -6.16
N LEU A 157 15.12 5.16 -5.59
CA LEU A 157 15.28 6.61 -5.61
C LEU A 157 16.65 6.95 -5.01
N SER A 158 17.32 7.93 -5.59
CA SER A 158 18.54 8.46 -5.01
C SER A 158 18.27 8.91 -3.58
N LYS A 159 19.29 8.85 -2.71
CA LYS A 159 19.17 9.31 -1.31
C LYS A 159 18.58 10.74 -1.23
N GLY A 160 18.92 11.59 -2.19
CA GLY A 160 18.40 12.97 -2.29
C GLY A 160 16.89 13.01 -2.54
N GLU A 161 16.37 12.17 -3.42
CA GLU A 161 14.93 12.08 -3.70
C GLU A 161 14.15 11.61 -2.48
N TYR A 162 14.69 10.69 -1.68
CA TYR A 162 14.08 10.31 -0.40
C TYR A 162 13.99 11.48 0.59
N TYR A 163 15.04 12.31 0.70
CA TYR A 163 15.00 13.52 1.54
C TYR A 163 13.98 14.54 1.02
N ILE A 164 13.91 14.76 -0.30
CA ILE A 164 12.92 15.66 -0.91
C ILE A 164 11.50 15.16 -0.60
N LEU A 165 11.25 13.86 -0.74
CA LEU A 165 9.94 13.27 -0.48
C LEU A 165 9.59 13.35 1.01
N ALA A 166 10.56 13.16 1.90
CA ALA A 166 10.39 13.33 3.35
C ALA A 166 10.07 14.79 3.73
N ILE A 167 10.76 15.77 3.12
CA ILE A 167 10.50 17.20 3.34
C ILE A 167 9.09 17.56 2.85
N ILE A 168 8.72 17.17 1.63
CA ILE A 168 7.38 17.42 1.07
C ILE A 168 6.30 16.82 1.98
N THR A 169 6.48 15.57 2.41
CA THR A 169 5.54 14.89 3.30
C THR A 169 5.41 15.60 4.65
N THR A 170 6.54 16.02 5.23
CA THR A 170 6.55 16.79 6.49
C THR A 170 5.83 18.12 6.34
N VAL A 171 6.11 18.89 5.28
CA VAL A 171 5.44 20.16 4.99
C VAL A 171 3.92 19.96 4.83
N LEU A 172 3.50 18.92 4.11
CA LEU A 172 2.08 18.61 3.92
C LEU A 172 1.39 18.22 5.25
N VAL A 173 2.05 17.43 6.09
CA VAL A 173 1.52 17.06 7.42
C VAL A 173 1.44 18.30 8.32
N SER A 174 2.49 19.10 8.42
CA SER A 174 2.52 20.33 9.21
C SER A 174 1.45 21.33 8.74
N PHE A 175 1.30 21.51 7.42
CA PHE A 175 0.26 22.38 6.85
C PHE A 175 -1.15 21.87 7.16
N SER A 176 -1.34 20.55 7.14
CA SER A 176 -2.60 19.90 7.49
C SER A 176 -2.99 20.15 8.95
N VAL A 177 -2.02 20.01 9.88
CA VAL A 177 -2.20 20.30 11.31
C VAL A 177 -2.53 21.79 11.51
N TRP A 178 -1.79 22.69 10.84
CA TRP A 178 -2.04 24.13 10.91
C TRP A 178 -3.45 24.51 10.44
N LEU A 179 -3.91 23.95 9.31
CA LEU A 179 -5.27 24.18 8.82
C LEU A 179 -6.33 23.69 9.82
N PHE A 180 -6.08 22.56 10.49
CA PHE A 180 -6.97 22.03 11.50
C PHE A 180 -7.09 22.98 12.69
N HIS A 181 -5.95 23.42 13.23
CA HIS A 181 -5.90 24.33 14.38
C HIS A 181 -6.52 25.71 14.08
N LYS A 182 -6.22 26.28 12.90
CA LYS A 182 -6.81 27.56 12.46
C LYS A 182 -8.34 27.47 12.36
N LYS A 183 -8.87 26.32 11.93
CA LYS A 183 -10.31 26.12 11.81
C LYS A 183 -10.98 25.99 13.19
N GLU A 184 -10.36 25.26 14.11
CA GLU A 184 -10.84 25.14 15.50
C GLU A 184 -10.92 26.52 16.16
N LEU A 185 -9.88 27.34 16.03
CA LEU A 185 -9.88 28.73 16.48
C LEU A 185 -11.01 29.57 15.83
N THR A 186 -11.25 29.38 14.54
CA THR A 186 -12.31 30.11 13.82
C THR A 186 -13.71 29.67 14.24
N TRP A 187 -13.91 28.37 14.47
CA TRP A 187 -15.16 27.81 14.98
C TRP A 187 -15.43 28.34 16.39
N ASN A 188 -14.46 28.25 17.29
CA ASN A 188 -14.57 28.74 18.67
C ASN A 188 -14.88 30.25 18.69
N ARG A 189 -14.23 31.04 17.82
CA ARG A 189 -14.56 32.47 17.67
C ARG A 189 -15.99 32.70 17.17
N LYS A 190 -16.48 31.91 16.21
CA LYS A 190 -17.86 32.03 15.70
C LYS A 190 -18.89 31.63 16.75
N VAL A 191 -18.65 30.56 17.50
CA VAL A 191 -19.52 30.11 18.59
C VAL A 191 -19.54 31.16 19.70
N LYS A 192 -18.38 31.66 20.14
CA LYS A 192 -18.27 32.72 21.14
C LYS A 192 -19.02 34.00 20.72
N LYS A 193 -18.91 34.42 19.46
CA LYS A 193 -19.67 35.57 18.92
C LYS A 193 -21.19 35.33 18.92
N LYS A 194 -21.66 34.13 18.59
CA LYS A 194 -23.08 33.79 18.61
C LYS A 194 -23.62 33.74 20.04
N LEU A 195 -22.86 33.12 20.96
CA LEU A 195 -23.19 33.09 22.37
C LEU A 195 -23.34 34.52 22.90
N MET A 196 -22.33 35.37 22.69
CA MET A 196 -22.35 36.77 23.13
C MET A 196 -23.56 37.56 22.59
N LYS A 197 -23.98 37.30 21.34
CA LYS A 197 -25.22 37.89 20.80
C LYS A 197 -26.47 37.38 21.50
N VAL A 198 -26.61 36.08 21.68
CA VAL A 198 -27.77 35.48 22.38
C VAL A 198 -27.84 35.97 23.82
N SER A 199 -26.70 35.99 24.50
CA SER A 199 -26.51 36.50 25.84
C SER A 199 -26.89 37.97 25.98
N TYR A 200 -26.46 38.82 25.05
CA TYR A 200 -26.86 40.24 25.02
C TYR A 200 -28.38 40.39 24.82
N TYR A 201 -28.97 39.63 23.89
CA TYR A 201 -30.43 39.61 23.70
C TYR A 201 -31.17 39.13 24.94
N ALA A 202 -30.65 38.11 25.63
CA ALA A 202 -31.24 37.58 26.85
C ALA A 202 -31.19 38.63 27.98
N MET A 203 -30.05 39.31 28.18
CA MET A 203 -29.91 40.36 29.19
C MET A 203 -30.83 41.55 28.93
N VAL A 204 -30.96 42.00 27.69
CA VAL A 204 -31.84 43.14 27.32
C VAL A 204 -33.32 42.82 27.53
N ASN A 205 -33.72 41.55 27.43
CA ASN A 205 -35.11 41.11 27.57
C ASN A 205 -35.38 40.34 28.87
N CYS A 206 -34.44 40.35 29.82
CA CYS A 206 -34.60 39.69 31.11
C CYS A 206 -35.31 40.62 32.09
N GLU A 207 -36.12 40.03 32.98
CA GLU A 207 -36.62 40.72 34.17
C GLU A 207 -35.42 41.10 35.07
N GLU A 208 -35.47 42.26 35.74
CA GLU A 208 -34.33 42.84 36.48
C GLU A 208 -33.79 41.90 37.58
N ASP A 209 -34.63 41.03 38.12
CA ASP A 209 -34.32 40.05 39.17
C ASP A 209 -33.46 38.86 38.68
N LYS A 210 -33.39 38.62 37.36
CA LYS A 210 -32.67 37.48 36.75
C LYS A 210 -31.44 37.90 35.93
N ALA A 211 -31.18 39.20 35.83
CA ALA A 211 -30.06 39.75 35.06
C ALA A 211 -28.69 39.29 35.59
N GLU A 212 -28.54 39.17 36.91
CA GLU A 212 -27.28 38.78 37.56
C GLU A 212 -26.95 37.29 37.35
N ASP A 213 -27.96 36.42 37.34
CA ASP A 213 -27.80 34.99 37.06
C ASP A 213 -27.51 34.73 35.58
N MET A 214 -28.13 35.50 34.68
CA MET A 214 -27.79 35.47 33.25
C MET A 214 -26.35 35.91 32.99
N ALA A 215 -25.84 36.92 33.70
CA ALA A 215 -24.44 37.36 33.59
C ALA A 215 -23.45 36.22 33.92
N LYS A 216 -23.72 35.44 34.98
CA LYS A 216 -22.87 34.30 35.39
C LYS A 216 -22.80 33.17 34.36
N ILE A 217 -23.87 32.90 33.62
CA ILE A 217 -23.90 31.86 32.56
C ILE A 217 -22.99 32.25 31.37
N ILE A 218 -22.84 33.55 31.11
CA ILE A 218 -22.03 34.08 29.99
C ILE A 218 -20.53 33.95 30.27
N GLU A 219 -20.13 34.08 31.53
CA GLU A 219 -18.73 34.01 31.94
C GLU A 219 -18.19 32.57 32.05
N GLN A 220 -19.07 31.56 32.12
CA GLN A 220 -18.62 30.18 32.18
C GLN A 220 -17.94 29.75 30.87
N PRO A 221 -16.71 29.20 30.94
CA PRO A 221 -16.03 28.70 29.75
C PRO A 221 -16.80 27.49 29.18
N ILE A 222 -17.08 27.54 27.88
CA ILE A 222 -17.62 26.41 27.13
C ILE A 222 -16.56 25.29 27.20
N LYS A 223 -16.85 24.21 27.95
CA LYS A 223 -16.03 23.00 27.98
C LYS A 223 -16.13 22.23 26.67
#